data_AF-A0A7K2EF12-F1
#
_entry.id   AF-A0A7K2EF12-F1
#
_cell.length_a   1.000
_cell.length_b   1.000
_cell.length_c   1.000
_cell.angle_alpha   90.00
_cell.angle_beta   90.00
_cell.angle_gamma   90.00
#
_symmetry.space_group_name_H-M   'P 1'
#
loop_
_entity.id
_entity.type
_entity.pdbx_description
1 polymer ?
#
loop_
_entity_poly.entity_id
_entity_poly.type
_entity_poly.pdbx_seq_one_letter_code
_entity_poly.pdbx_strand_id
1 'polypeptide(L)' 'MSLRRRRPAGAQRTGTAADLLVVGLGNPGERYAGTRHNAGATAVLELAHRHGGHLRRRPRLPALTDE' A
#
# COMPACT_ATOMS: atom_id res chain seq x y z
N MET A 1 32.75 14.38 5.70
CA MET A 1 31.75 15.28 6.29
C MET A 1 30.37 14.85 5.77
N SER A 2 29.71 13.93 6.48
CA SER A 2 28.46 13.29 6.03
C SER A 2 27.26 14.16 6.42
N LEU A 3 26.62 14.77 5.42
CA LEU A 3 25.38 15.53 5.59
C LEU A 3 24.24 14.55 5.90
N ARG A 4 23.97 14.33 7.19
CA ARG A 4 22.71 13.72 7.63
C ARG A 4 21.58 14.65 7.23
N ARG A 5 20.88 14.30 6.14
CA ARG A 5 19.66 14.97 5.69
C ARG A 5 18.63 14.90 6.82
N ARG A 6 18.44 16.00 7.56
CA ARG A 6 17.41 16.11 8.59
C ARG A 6 16.05 15.80 7.94
N ARG A 7 15.34 14.80 8.49
CA ARG A 7 13.93 14.57 8.15
C ARG A 7 13.14 15.81 8.57
N PRO A 8 12.31 16.39 7.70
CA PRO A 8 11.50 17.55 8.08
C PRO A 8 10.51 17.10 9.17
N ALA A 9 10.70 17.64 10.36
CA ALA A 9 9.69 17.59 11.41
C ALA A 9 8.50 18.43 10.93
N GLY A 10 7.35 17.81 10.68
CA GLY A 10 6.12 18.55 10.33
C GLY A 10 5.44 18.18 9.02
N ALA A 11 5.69 17.01 8.43
CA ALA A 11 4.76 16.49 7.42
C ALA A 11 3.41 16.19 8.10
N GLN A 12 2.50 17.17 8.12
CA GLN A 12 1.12 16.98 8.55
C GLN A 12 0.54 15.80 7.75
N ARG A 13 -0.06 14.84 8.46
CA ARG A 13 -0.72 13.70 7.83
C ARG A 13 -1.83 14.24 6.94
N THR A 14 -1.66 14.17 5.64
CA THR A 14 -2.70 14.56 4.68
C THR A 14 -3.65 13.37 4.52
N GLY A 15 -4.63 13.28 5.41
CA GLY A 15 -5.67 12.26 5.35
C GLY A 15 -6.60 12.35 6.56
N THR A 16 -7.86 11.97 6.37
CA THR A 16 -8.79 11.76 7.47
C THR A 16 -8.27 10.63 8.35
N ALA A 17 -8.33 10.79 9.67
CA ALA A 17 -8.04 9.69 10.57
C ALA A 17 -9.02 8.53 10.27
N ALA A 18 -8.49 7.31 10.23
CA ALA A 18 -9.29 6.11 10.06
C ALA A 18 -9.15 5.25 11.31
N ASP A 19 -10.26 4.70 11.80
CA ASP A 19 -10.27 3.83 12.97
C ASP A 19 -9.66 2.46 12.68
N LEU A 20 -9.63 2.06 11.40
CA LEU A 20 -9.16 0.75 10.94
C LEU A 20 -8.22 0.90 9.73
N LEU A 21 -7.23 0.02 9.66
CA LEU A 21 -6.35 -0.16 8.51
C LEU A 21 -6.31 -1.63 8.14
N VAL A 22 -6.63 -1.92 6.87
CA VAL A 22 -6.50 -3.27 6.30
C VAL A 22 -5.32 -3.27 5.33
N VAL A 23 -4.44 -4.26 5.46
CA VAL A 23 -3.24 -4.41 4.61
C VAL A 23 -3.21 -5.81 4.00
N GLY A 24 -3.02 -5.89 2.69
CA GLY A 24 -2.86 -7.13 1.95
C GLY A 24 -1.39 -7.32 1.59
N LEU A 25 -0.71 -8.27 2.22
CA LEU A 25 0.68 -8.58 1.90
C LEU A 25 0.79 -9.41 0.61
N GLY A 26 1.82 -9.13 -0.17
CA GLY A 26 2.15 -9.83 -1.40
C GLY A 26 3.45 -9.30 -1.99
N ASN A 27 3.97 -10.02 -2.99
CA ASN A 27 5.14 -9.61 -3.76
C ASN A 27 4.73 -9.08 -5.15
N PRO A 28 5.40 -8.03 -5.65
CA PRO A 28 5.14 -7.46 -6.98
C PRO A 28 5.68 -8.30 -8.14
N GLY A 29 5.00 -8.20 -9.28
CA GLY A 29 5.43 -8.75 -10.56
C GLY A 29 4.77 -10.10 -10.91
N GLU A 30 4.65 -10.37 -12.21
CA GLU A 30 3.92 -11.53 -12.75
C GLU A 30 4.37 -12.87 -12.19
N ARG A 31 5.66 -13.03 -11.88
CA ARG A 31 6.21 -14.26 -11.29
C ARG A 31 5.60 -14.66 -9.94
N TYR A 32 4.94 -13.74 -9.24
CA TYR A 32 4.26 -14.00 -7.97
C TYR A 32 2.72 -14.02 -8.11
N ALA A 33 2.20 -13.75 -9.31
CA ALA A 33 0.77 -13.82 -9.60
C ALA A 33 0.23 -15.23 -9.31
N GLY A 34 -0.92 -15.30 -8.63
CA GLY A 34 -1.55 -16.58 -8.26
C GLY A 34 -0.82 -17.39 -7.19
N THR A 35 0.32 -16.94 -6.65
CA THR A 35 1.00 -17.65 -5.57
C THR A 35 0.27 -17.48 -4.23
N ARG A 36 0.36 -18.49 -3.35
CA ARG A 36 -0.23 -18.42 -1.99
C ARG A 36 0.29 -17.24 -1.17
N HIS A 37 1.50 -16.77 -1.48
CA HIS A 37 2.12 -15.62 -0.81
C HIS A 37 1.36 -14.31 -1.08
N ASN A 38 0.64 -14.21 -2.21
CA ASN A 38 -0.14 -13.04 -2.58
C ASN A 38 -1.62 -13.13 -2.15
N ALA A 39 -1.99 -14.16 -1.37
CA ALA A 39 -3.38 -14.32 -0.92
C ALA A 39 -3.90 -13.10 -0.14
N GLY A 40 -3.04 -12.43 0.64
CA GLY A 40 -3.39 -11.20 1.36
C GLY A 40 -3.72 -10.04 0.40
N ALA A 41 -2.88 -9.82 -0.61
CA ALA A 41 -3.13 -8.82 -1.65
C ALA A 41 -4.43 -9.10 -2.42
N THR A 42 -4.66 -10.36 -2.83
CA THR A 42 -5.91 -10.77 -3.48
C THR A 42 -7.13 -10.52 -2.61
N ALA A 43 -7.06 -10.85 -1.31
CA ALA A 43 -8.17 -10.62 -0.39
C ALA A 43 -8.54 -9.13 -0.26
N VAL A 44 -7.56 -8.22 -0.23
CA VAL A 44 -7.82 -6.78 -0.17
C VAL A 44 -8.38 -6.23 -1.47
N LEU A 45 -7.91 -6.72 -2.63
CA LEU A 45 -8.49 -6.37 -3.93
C LEU A 45 -9.96 -6.79 -4.02
N GLU A 46 -10.26 -8.02 -3.62
CA GLU A 46 -11.64 -8.55 -3.57
C GLU A 46 -12.52 -7.76 -2.60
N LEU A 47 -12.01 -7.43 -1.41
CA LEU A 47 -12.71 -6.60 -0.44
C LEU A 47 -13.05 -5.22 -1.02
N ALA A 48 -12.07 -4.56 -1.65
CA ALA A 48 -12.30 -3.27 -2.30
C ALA A 48 -13.35 -3.40 -3.42
N HIS A 49 -13.24 -4.41 -4.28
CA HIS A 49 -14.20 -4.65 -5.36
C HIS A 49 -15.64 -4.84 -4.83
N ARG A 50 -15.84 -5.71 -3.83
CA ARG A 50 -17.16 -6.01 -3.26
C ARG A 50 -17.82 -4.82 -2.57
N HIS A 51 -17.03 -3.88 -2.06
CA HIS A 51 -17.52 -2.69 -1.35
C HIS A 51 -17.42 -1.40 -2.18
N GLY A 52 -17.11 -1.48 -3.49
CA GLY A 52 -17.00 -0.30 -4.36
C GLY A 52 -15.80 0.61 -4.05
N GLY A 53 -14.78 0.09 -3.36
CA GLY A 53 -13.55 0.79 -3.04
C GLY A 53 -12.56 0.82 -4.22
N HIS A 54 -11.79 1.90 -4.31
CA HIS A 54 -10.74 2.05 -5.34
C HIS A 54 -9.37 2.20 -4.69
N LEU A 55 -8.47 1.26 -4.96
CA LEU A 55 -7.07 1.36 -4.55
C LEU A 55 -6.32 2.26 -5.55
N ARG A 56 -5.51 3.19 -5.03
CA ARG A 56 -4.77 4.17 -5.84
C ARG A 56 -3.29 4.09 -5.51
N ARG A 57 -2.43 3.97 -6.52
CA ARG A 57 -0.98 4.09 -6.35
C ARG A 57 -0.65 5.49 -5.85
N ARG A 58 0.12 5.59 -4.77
CA ARG A 58 0.63 6.87 -4.25
C ARG A 58 2.15 6.85 -4.30
N PRO A 59 2.83 7.83 -4.93
CA PRO A 59 4.29 7.83 -5.03
C PRO A 59 5.03 7.75 -3.69
N ARG A 60 4.39 8.21 -2.61
CA ARG A 60 4.95 8.20 -1.25
C ARG A 60 4.58 6.97 -0.44
N LEU A 61 3.75 6.07 -0.96
CA LEU A 61 3.33 4.83 -0.31
C LEU A 61 3.65 3.64 -1.24
N PRO A 62 4.70 2.87 -0.97
CA PRO A 62 5.04 1.68 -1.74
C PRO A 62 4.10 0.51 -1.37
N ALA A 63 2.79 0.69 -1.57
CA ALA A 63 1.74 -0.22 -1.10
C ALA A 63 0.86 -0.76 -2.24
N LEU A 64 0.95 -0.19 -3.44
CA LEU A 64 0.33 -0.71 -4.65
C LEU A 64 1.43 -0.85 -5.69
N THR A 65 1.75 -2.08 -6.02
CA THR A 65 2.84 -2.44 -6.94
C THR A 65 2.27 -3.33 -8.02
N ASP A 66 1.21 -2.83 -8.66
CA ASP A 66 0.68 -3.41 -9.88
C ASP A 66 1.45 -2.74 -11.03
N GLU A 67 2.10 -3.57 -11.86
CA GLU A 67 2.30 -3.31 -13.31
C GLU A 67 1.27 -4.19 -14.03
#